data_AF-A0A2R7LUL5-F1
#
_entry.id   AF-A0A2R7LUL5-F1
#
_cell.length_a   1.000
_cell.length_b   1.000
_cell.length_c   1.000
_cell.angle_alpha   90.00
_cell.angle_beta   90.00
_cell.angle_gamma   90.00
#
_symmetry.space_group_name_H-M   'P 1'
#
loop_
_entity.id
_entity.type
_entity.pdbx_description
1 polymer ?
#
loop_
_entity_poly.entity_id
_entity_poly.type
_entity_poly.pdbx_seq_one_letter_code
_entity_poly.pdbx_strand_id
1 'polypeptide(L)'
;MNQDYIKPDNWSIIEEGFDAERVKSSESLFSIGNGAMGQRANFEETYSGETFQGSYIAGIYYPDKTKVGWWKNGYPKYFAKVLNAPNWIGIDVEINEENLDLNTCTEIKNFRRELNMKEGWYNRSFEATLKNGTEIAVNVRRFLSLDLDETGIIKYEITPLNKDAKIVYKPYIDAGVTNEDANWEEKFWEPLEVKKGTNEAFVTAQTFKTHFKVTTFMHNTI
;
A
#
# COMPACT_ATOMS: atom_id res chain seq x y z
N MET A 1 8.85 12.96 20.60
CA MET A 1 10.01 12.05 20.75
C MET A 1 10.63 11.95 19.37
N ASN A 2 11.80 12.54 19.14
CA ASN A 2 12.45 12.50 17.83
C ASN A 2 12.98 11.08 17.61
N GLN A 3 12.37 10.33 16.70
CA GLN A 3 12.87 9.02 16.29
C GLN A 3 13.95 9.26 15.23
N ASP A 4 15.22 9.10 15.61
CA ASP A 4 16.39 9.32 14.75
C ASP A 4 16.80 8.02 14.04
N TYR A 5 15.97 7.56 13.09
CA TYR A 5 16.21 6.34 12.30
C TYR A 5 16.29 6.58 10.79
N ILE A 6 16.17 7.84 10.40
CA ILE A 6 16.23 8.28 9.02
C ILE A 6 17.63 8.82 8.77
N LYS A 7 18.30 8.28 7.76
CA LYS A 7 19.59 8.79 7.32
C LYS A 7 19.38 10.02 6.42
N PRO A 8 20.06 11.13 6.71
CA PRO A 8 19.98 12.32 5.89
C PRO A 8 20.70 12.10 4.55
N ASP A 9 20.04 12.50 3.47
CA ASP A 9 20.64 12.66 2.15
C ASP A 9 20.05 13.93 1.50
N ASN A 10 20.76 14.51 0.54
CA ASN A 10 20.33 15.76 -0.11
C ASN A 10 19.02 15.61 -0.90
N TRP A 11 18.79 14.42 -1.46
CA TRP A 11 17.66 14.14 -2.35
C TRP A 11 16.88 12.89 -1.96
N SER A 12 17.29 12.19 -0.91
CA SER A 12 16.62 10.98 -0.45
C SER A 12 16.27 11.03 1.02
N ILE A 13 15.11 10.44 1.35
CA ILE A 13 14.81 9.97 2.71
C ILE A 13 15.20 8.50 2.74
N ILE A 14 16.03 8.09 3.69
CA ILE A 14 16.57 6.72 3.75
C ILE A 14 16.30 6.13 5.13
N GLU A 15 15.73 4.93 5.18
CA GLU A 15 15.60 4.08 6.37
C GLU A 15 16.44 2.83 6.12
N GLU A 16 17.25 2.43 7.11
CA GLU A 16 18.02 1.20 7.09
C GLU A 16 17.74 0.35 8.33
N GLY A 17 17.67 -0.96 8.12
CA GLY A 17 17.19 -1.90 9.13
C GLY A 17 15.66 -1.98 9.14
N PHE A 18 15.13 -3.17 9.42
CA PHE A 18 13.71 -3.38 9.57
C PHE A 18 13.34 -3.34 11.06
N ASP A 19 12.35 -2.53 11.40
CA ASP A 19 11.76 -2.44 12.73
C ASP A 19 10.23 -2.45 12.59
N ALA A 20 9.59 -3.53 13.06
CA ALA A 20 8.15 -3.73 12.94
C ALA A 20 7.34 -2.63 13.64
N GLU A 21 7.86 -2.02 14.71
CA GLU A 21 7.18 -0.94 15.43
C GLU A 21 7.15 0.37 14.64
N ARG A 22 8.02 0.52 13.63
CA ARG A 22 8.12 1.74 12.82
C ARG A 22 7.31 1.68 11.54
N VAL A 23 6.73 0.53 11.19
CA VAL A 23 6.06 0.33 9.89
C VAL A 23 5.01 1.40 9.62
N LYS A 24 4.09 1.69 10.56
CA LYS A 24 3.06 2.75 10.38
C LYS A 24 3.64 4.15 10.20
N SER A 25 4.75 4.46 10.88
CA SER A 25 5.46 5.73 10.73
C SER A 25 6.13 5.82 9.36
N SER A 26 6.86 4.78 8.95
CA SER A 26 7.57 4.71 7.67
C SER A 26 6.60 4.67 6.48
N GLU A 27 5.43 4.05 6.62
CA GLU A 27 4.35 4.15 5.65
C GLU A 27 3.91 5.60 5.38
N SER A 28 3.85 6.42 6.43
CA SER A 28 3.49 7.82 6.31
C SER A 28 4.63 8.62 5.67
N LEU A 29 5.84 8.46 6.19
CA LEU A 29 7.01 9.24 5.76
C LEU A 29 7.41 8.99 4.30
N PHE A 30 7.28 7.75 3.83
CA PHE A 30 7.67 7.34 2.47
C PHE A 30 6.47 7.28 1.50
N SER A 31 5.35 7.92 1.84
CA SER A 31 4.19 8.01 0.96
C SER A 31 4.53 8.73 -0.34
N ILE A 32 3.89 8.31 -1.44
CA ILE A 32 4.03 8.94 -2.76
C ILE A 32 2.68 9.47 -3.24
N GLY A 33 2.70 10.50 -4.11
CA GLY A 33 1.50 11.13 -4.64
C GLY A 33 1.80 11.93 -5.91
N ASN A 34 0.84 12.00 -6.82
CA ASN A 34 0.92 12.80 -8.05
C ASN A 34 -0.13 13.92 -8.11
N GLY A 35 -0.86 14.15 -7.01
CA GLY A 35 -1.94 15.14 -6.92
C GLY A 35 -3.32 14.59 -7.28
N ALA A 36 -3.41 13.63 -8.21
CA ALA A 36 -4.64 12.92 -8.53
C ALA A 36 -4.89 11.73 -7.58
N MET A 37 -3.83 11.02 -7.19
CA MET A 37 -3.87 9.93 -6.22
C MET A 37 -2.64 9.93 -5.30
N GLY A 38 -2.77 9.24 -4.18
CA GLY A 38 -1.72 9.05 -3.19
C GLY A 38 -1.70 7.62 -2.67
N GLN A 39 -0.51 7.15 -2.31
CA GLN A 39 -0.27 5.80 -1.81
C GLN A 39 0.65 5.86 -0.60
N ARG A 40 0.18 5.35 0.54
CA ARG A 40 1.05 5.12 1.70
C ARG A 40 2.12 4.11 1.36
N ALA A 41 3.25 4.18 2.07
CA ALA A 41 4.39 3.29 1.83
C ALA A 41 4.17 1.83 2.32
N ASN A 42 2.93 1.33 2.22
CA ASN A 42 2.57 -0.05 2.51
C ASN A 42 3.34 -1.01 1.60
N PHE A 43 3.59 -2.21 2.10
CA PHE A 43 4.20 -3.28 1.34
C PHE A 43 3.21 -3.83 0.31
N GLU A 44 3.72 -4.18 -0.86
CA GLU A 44 2.97 -4.77 -1.95
C GLU A 44 2.57 -6.21 -1.60
N GLU A 45 3.50 -6.98 -1.01
CA GLU A 45 3.24 -8.31 -0.47
C GLU A 45 2.51 -8.29 0.87
N THR A 46 2.04 -9.47 1.28
CA THR A 46 1.42 -9.68 2.58
C THR A 46 2.33 -9.18 3.71
N TYR A 47 1.75 -8.41 4.63
CA TYR A 47 2.38 -8.04 5.90
C TYR A 47 1.38 -8.25 7.02
N SER A 48 1.61 -9.25 7.88
CA SER A 48 0.67 -9.58 8.97
C SER A 48 0.88 -8.75 10.25
N GLY A 49 1.90 -7.89 10.27
CA GLY A 49 2.17 -6.99 11.39
C GLY A 49 1.27 -5.75 11.39
N GLU A 50 1.46 -4.88 12.38
CA GLU A 50 0.74 -3.61 12.47
C GLU A 50 1.08 -2.69 11.29
N THR A 51 0.07 -2.40 10.46
CA THR A 51 0.15 -1.55 9.25
C THR A 51 -1.09 -0.65 9.18
N PHE A 52 -0.99 0.47 8.47
CA PHE A 52 -2.15 1.31 8.12
C PHE A 52 -2.25 1.34 6.60
N GLN A 53 -3.09 0.48 6.02
CA GLN A 53 -3.28 0.43 4.57
C GLN A 53 -3.99 1.70 4.09
N GLY A 54 -3.43 2.36 3.07
CA GLY A 54 -4.04 3.58 2.54
C GLY A 54 -3.66 3.90 1.10
N SER A 55 -4.67 3.89 0.23
CA SER A 55 -4.65 4.45 -1.11
C SER A 55 -5.71 5.56 -1.17
N TYR A 56 -5.44 6.69 -1.81
CA TYR A 56 -6.37 7.83 -1.82
C TYR A 56 -6.49 8.41 -3.22
N ILE A 57 -7.70 8.86 -3.58
CA ILE A 57 -7.97 9.55 -4.85
C ILE A 57 -8.51 10.94 -4.52
N ALA A 58 -7.91 11.96 -5.13
CA ALA A 58 -8.27 13.35 -4.90
C ALA A 58 -9.74 13.62 -5.25
N GLY A 59 -10.43 14.38 -4.40
CA GLY A 59 -11.83 14.73 -4.58
C GLY A 59 -12.83 13.63 -4.21
N ILE A 60 -12.39 12.40 -3.94
CA ILE A 60 -13.26 11.31 -3.50
C ILE A 60 -13.40 11.33 -1.98
N TYR A 61 -14.59 11.72 -1.51
CA TYR A 61 -14.89 11.83 -0.09
C TYR A 61 -16.21 11.15 0.28
N TYR A 62 -16.36 10.92 1.59
CA TYR A 62 -17.58 10.40 2.18
C TYR A 62 -18.09 11.29 3.32
N PRO A 63 -19.38 11.66 3.33
CA PRO A 63 -20.00 12.42 4.40
C PRO A 63 -20.30 11.49 5.58
N ASP A 64 -19.31 11.26 6.44
CA ASP A 64 -19.47 10.43 7.64
C ASP A 64 -20.30 11.18 8.69
N LYS A 65 -21.28 10.50 9.28
CA LYS A 65 -22.25 11.16 10.17
C LYS A 65 -21.52 11.67 11.41
N THR A 66 -21.76 12.92 11.76
CA THR A 66 -21.14 13.56 12.93
C THR A 66 -21.41 12.75 14.20
N LYS A 67 -20.34 12.37 14.88
CA LYS A 67 -20.35 11.69 16.18
C LYS A 67 -19.72 12.61 17.21
N VAL A 68 -20.51 13.08 18.18
CA VAL A 68 -20.09 14.02 19.23
C VAL A 68 -20.69 13.59 20.56
N GLY A 69 -20.05 13.96 21.67
CA GLY A 69 -20.57 13.67 23.01
C GLY A 69 -21.92 14.35 23.28
N TRP A 70 -22.05 15.64 22.95
CA TRP A 70 -23.28 16.43 23.12
C TRP A 70 -23.50 17.36 21.94
N TRP A 71 -24.71 17.39 21.39
CA TRP A 71 -25.04 18.23 20.23
C TRP A 71 -25.10 19.72 20.59
N LYS A 72 -24.67 20.58 19.65
CA LYS A 72 -24.76 22.05 19.76
C LYS A 72 -25.30 22.65 18.46
N ASN A 73 -26.01 23.77 18.59
CA ASN A 73 -26.51 24.52 17.43
C ASN A 73 -25.33 24.99 16.57
N GLY A 74 -25.40 24.72 15.27
CA GLY A 74 -24.32 25.02 14.33
C GLY A 74 -23.36 23.87 14.04
N TYR A 75 -23.47 22.71 14.73
CA TYR A 75 -22.67 21.55 14.36
C TYR A 75 -23.01 21.02 12.97
N PRO A 76 -21.99 20.65 12.18
CA PRO A 76 -22.21 20.09 10.86
C PRO A 76 -22.90 18.73 10.98
N LYS A 77 -23.74 18.40 10.01
CA LYS A 77 -24.44 17.11 9.96
C LYS A 77 -23.51 15.94 9.68
N TYR A 78 -22.38 16.21 9.03
CA TYR A 78 -21.36 15.21 8.68
C TYR A 78 -19.95 15.81 8.77
N PHE A 79 -18.96 14.93 8.83
CA PHE A 79 -17.56 15.23 8.63
C PHE A 79 -17.11 14.57 7.33
N ALA A 80 -16.67 15.36 6.35
CA ALA A 80 -16.17 14.82 5.09
C ALA A 80 -14.79 14.20 5.32
N LYS A 81 -14.64 12.94 4.93
CA LYS A 81 -13.36 12.21 5.00
C LYS A 81 -12.96 11.77 3.61
N VAL A 82 -11.68 11.92 3.28
CA VAL A 82 -11.11 11.24 2.11
C VAL A 82 -11.08 9.75 2.41
N LEU A 83 -11.52 8.95 1.45
CA LEU A 83 -11.62 7.52 1.65
C LEU A 83 -10.32 6.81 1.29
N ASN A 84 -10.00 5.79 2.07
CA ASN A 84 -9.19 4.69 1.56
C ASN A 84 -9.88 4.09 0.33
N ALA A 85 -9.28 4.29 -0.83
CA ALA A 85 -9.72 3.84 -2.14
C ALA A 85 -9.34 2.37 -2.35
N PRO A 86 -9.92 1.69 -3.36
CA PRO A 86 -9.53 0.32 -3.69
C PRO A 86 -8.01 0.17 -3.82
N ASN A 87 -7.46 -0.85 -3.16
CA ASN A 87 -6.03 -1.14 -3.17
C ASN A 87 -5.59 -1.54 -4.58
N TRP A 88 -4.52 -0.92 -5.07
CA TRP A 88 -3.95 -1.15 -6.41
C TRP A 88 -2.54 -1.76 -6.38
N ILE A 89 -1.89 -1.81 -5.22
CA ILE A 89 -0.48 -2.23 -5.10
C ILE A 89 -0.30 -3.70 -4.73
N GLY A 90 -1.39 -4.44 -4.49
CA GLY A 90 -1.34 -5.79 -3.93
C GLY A 90 -0.63 -6.78 -4.84
N ILE A 91 0.40 -7.44 -4.32
CA ILE A 91 1.14 -8.52 -4.99
C ILE A 91 1.43 -9.60 -3.96
N ASP A 92 0.53 -10.59 -3.83
CA ASP A 92 0.85 -11.75 -3.01
C ASP A 92 1.98 -12.55 -3.67
N VAL A 93 3.00 -12.89 -2.88
CA VAL A 93 4.17 -13.62 -3.34
C VAL A 93 4.27 -14.93 -2.56
N GLU A 94 4.29 -16.03 -3.29
CA GLU A 94 4.51 -17.37 -2.73
C GLU A 94 5.87 -17.91 -3.21
N ILE A 95 6.67 -18.42 -2.27
CA ILE A 95 8.03 -18.92 -2.50
C ILE A 95 8.12 -20.32 -1.90
N ASN A 96 8.19 -21.33 -2.77
CA ASN A 96 8.14 -22.74 -2.36
C ASN A 96 6.94 -23.02 -1.41
N GLU A 97 5.73 -22.61 -1.83
CA GLU A 97 4.46 -22.81 -1.10
C GLU A 97 4.31 -22.01 0.21
N GLU A 98 5.27 -21.15 0.56
CA GLU A 98 5.20 -20.22 1.70
C GLU A 98 4.94 -18.79 1.21
N ASN A 99 3.97 -18.09 1.81
CA ASN A 99 3.75 -16.67 1.52
C ASN A 99 4.89 -15.82 2.09
N LEU A 100 5.42 -14.91 1.28
CA LEU A 100 6.36 -13.90 1.74
C LEU A 100 5.64 -12.92 2.67
N ASP A 101 6.08 -12.88 3.92
CA ASP A 101 5.64 -11.93 4.93
C ASP A 101 6.80 -11.58 5.86
N LEU A 102 7.27 -10.34 5.77
CA LEU A 102 8.39 -9.86 6.58
C LEU A 102 8.13 -9.97 8.10
N ASN A 103 6.88 -9.89 8.55
CA ASN A 103 6.56 -10.03 9.97
C ASN A 103 6.84 -11.46 10.50
N THR A 104 6.91 -12.46 9.61
CA THR A 104 7.06 -13.86 10.00
C THR A 104 8.35 -14.51 9.50
N CYS A 105 9.13 -13.81 8.68
CA CYS A 105 10.46 -14.25 8.26
C CYS A 105 11.34 -14.52 9.49
N THR A 106 12.18 -15.55 9.39
CA THR A 106 13.09 -15.92 10.48
C THR A 106 14.25 -14.95 10.65
N GLU A 107 14.62 -14.27 9.56
CA GLU A 107 15.68 -13.27 9.54
C GLU A 107 15.41 -12.26 8.42
N ILE A 108 15.74 -10.99 8.68
CA ILE A 108 15.74 -9.91 7.68
C ILE A 108 17.09 -9.20 7.77
N LYS A 109 17.77 -9.07 6.63
CA LYS A 109 19.07 -8.42 6.48
C LYS A 109 19.02 -7.37 5.39
N ASN A 110 19.97 -6.44 5.42
CA ASN A 110 20.17 -5.42 4.38
C ASN A 110 18.89 -4.66 4.00
N PHE A 111 17.95 -4.53 4.95
CA PHE A 111 16.72 -3.79 4.73
C PHE A 111 17.06 -2.33 4.50
N ARG A 112 16.59 -1.78 3.39
CA ARG A 112 16.72 -0.38 3.05
C ARG A 112 15.45 0.09 2.35
N ARG A 113 14.90 1.21 2.81
CA ARG A 113 13.80 1.92 2.18
C ARG A 113 14.29 3.31 1.79
N GLU A 114 13.95 3.75 0.59
CA GLU A 114 14.34 5.04 0.05
C GLU A 114 13.18 5.70 -0.65
N LEU A 115 12.95 6.97 -0.35
CA LEU A 115 12.15 7.87 -1.17
C LEU A 115 13.12 8.85 -1.84
N ASN A 116 13.32 8.71 -3.14
CA ASN A 116 14.11 9.64 -3.92
C ASN A 116 13.22 10.83 -4.31
N MET A 117 13.43 11.97 -3.68
CA MET A 117 12.64 13.20 -3.87
C MET A 117 12.95 13.90 -5.19
N LYS A 118 14.12 13.64 -5.79
CA LYS A 118 14.52 14.26 -7.06
C LYS A 118 13.83 13.60 -8.24
N GLU A 119 13.74 12.28 -8.24
CA GLU A 119 13.17 11.47 -9.32
C GLU A 119 11.73 11.01 -9.02
N GLY A 120 11.27 11.12 -7.77
CA GLY A 120 9.87 10.86 -7.40
C GLY A 120 9.50 9.39 -7.24
N TRP A 121 10.47 8.51 -6.96
CA TRP A 121 10.22 7.08 -6.74
C TRP A 121 10.47 6.63 -5.31
N TYR A 122 9.72 5.60 -4.91
CA TYR A 122 9.93 4.78 -3.73
C TYR A 122 10.69 3.51 -4.11
N ASN A 123 11.66 3.10 -3.29
CA ASN A 123 12.37 1.83 -3.43
C ASN A 123 12.49 1.15 -2.07
N ARG A 124 12.27 -0.16 -2.02
CA ARG A 124 12.53 -1.01 -0.86
C ARG A 124 13.34 -2.22 -1.28
N SER A 125 14.42 -2.49 -0.58
CA SER A 125 15.27 -3.67 -0.80
C SER A 125 15.57 -4.35 0.51
N PHE A 126 15.66 -5.67 0.50
CA PHE A 126 16.01 -6.46 1.67
C PHE A 126 16.46 -7.85 1.27
N GLU A 127 17.15 -8.53 2.18
CA GLU A 127 17.35 -9.97 2.16
C GLU A 127 16.50 -10.59 3.27
N ALA A 128 15.88 -11.74 3.01
CA ALA A 128 15.05 -12.42 4.00
C ALA A 128 15.23 -13.93 3.96
N THR A 129 15.16 -14.55 5.14
CA THR A 129 15.12 -16.00 5.31
C THR A 129 13.72 -16.41 5.73
N LEU A 130 13.01 -17.10 4.83
CA LEU A 130 11.67 -17.64 5.07
C LEU A 130 11.72 -18.81 6.07
N LYS A 131 10.58 -19.22 6.63
CA LYS A 131 10.50 -20.35 7.59
C LYS A 131 10.89 -21.67 6.95
N ASN A 132 10.66 -21.84 5.65
CA ASN A 132 11.13 -22.96 4.85
C ASN A 132 12.64 -22.91 4.53
N GLY A 133 13.37 -21.95 5.09
CA GLY A 133 14.82 -21.76 4.94
C GLY A 133 15.25 -21.28 3.56
N THR A 134 14.34 -20.79 2.73
CA THR A 134 14.70 -20.12 1.46
C THR A 134 15.21 -18.72 1.77
N GLU A 135 16.40 -18.41 1.29
CA GLU A 135 16.97 -17.07 1.36
C GLU A 135 16.72 -16.36 0.05
N ILE A 136 16.23 -15.12 0.12
CA ILE A 136 15.93 -14.29 -1.04
C ILE A 136 16.50 -12.89 -0.87
N ALA A 137 16.84 -12.25 -1.98
CA ALA A 137 16.99 -10.80 -2.08
C ALA A 137 15.78 -10.25 -2.85
N VAL A 138 15.19 -9.18 -2.32
CA VAL A 138 14.04 -8.49 -2.92
C VAL A 138 14.42 -7.05 -3.23
N ASN A 139 13.99 -6.57 -4.40
CA ASN A 139 14.01 -5.16 -4.75
C ASN A 139 12.64 -4.77 -5.32
N VAL A 140 11.99 -3.80 -4.69
CA VAL A 140 10.71 -3.26 -5.12
C VAL A 140 10.88 -1.77 -5.38
N ARG A 141 10.53 -1.33 -6.58
CA ARG A 141 10.49 0.09 -6.95
C ARG A 141 9.12 0.46 -7.47
N ARG A 142 8.59 1.59 -7.00
CA ARG A 142 7.33 2.14 -7.53
C ARG A 142 7.32 3.65 -7.59
N PHE A 143 6.47 4.17 -8.46
CA PHE A 143 6.15 5.60 -8.53
C PHE A 143 4.72 5.80 -9.03
N LEU A 144 4.20 6.99 -8.82
CA LEU A 144 2.97 7.48 -9.45
C LEU A 144 3.37 8.46 -10.55
N SER A 145 2.85 8.25 -11.75
CA SER A 145 3.20 9.08 -12.90
C SER A 145 2.72 10.52 -12.68
N LEU A 146 3.55 11.49 -13.03
CA LEU A 146 3.17 12.91 -13.08
C LEU A 146 2.58 13.29 -14.44
N ASP A 147 2.76 12.46 -15.47
CA ASP A 147 2.23 12.70 -16.83
C ASP A 147 0.87 12.00 -17.06
N LEU A 148 0.61 10.93 -16.31
CA LEU A 148 -0.61 10.12 -16.39
C LEU A 148 -1.21 9.98 -14.99
N ASP A 149 -2.20 10.81 -14.69
CA ASP A 149 -2.79 10.96 -13.36
C ASP A 149 -3.24 9.63 -12.71
N GLU A 150 -3.76 8.69 -13.50
CA GLU A 150 -4.32 7.44 -13.03
C GLU A 150 -3.32 6.28 -13.00
N THR A 151 -2.04 6.54 -13.28
CA THR A 151 -1.04 5.47 -13.48
C THR A 151 -0.03 5.39 -12.34
N GLY A 152 -0.03 4.25 -11.65
CA GLY A 152 1.07 3.81 -10.79
C GLY A 152 1.83 2.65 -11.42
N ILE A 153 3.14 2.60 -11.23
CA ILE A 153 4.00 1.52 -11.75
C ILE A 153 4.75 0.86 -10.59
N ILE A 154 4.79 -0.47 -10.59
CA ILE A 154 5.53 -1.28 -9.62
C ILE A 154 6.45 -2.23 -10.40
N LYS A 155 7.73 -2.26 -10.03
CA LYS A 155 8.69 -3.28 -10.43
C LYS A 155 9.04 -4.08 -9.17
N TYR A 156 8.72 -5.38 -9.16
CA TYR A 156 8.96 -6.27 -8.03
C TYR A 156 9.91 -7.38 -8.47
N GLU A 157 11.10 -7.44 -7.88
CA GLU A 157 12.16 -8.37 -8.26
C GLU A 157 12.56 -9.23 -7.06
N ILE A 158 12.63 -10.54 -7.27
CA ILE A 158 13.08 -11.51 -6.24
C ILE A 158 14.18 -12.38 -6.83
N THR A 159 15.28 -12.51 -6.11
CA THR A 159 16.43 -13.36 -6.45
C THR A 159 16.65 -14.38 -5.33
N PRO A 160 16.49 -15.69 -5.58
CA PRO A 160 16.89 -16.73 -4.62
C PRO A 160 18.41 -16.70 -4.40
N LEU A 161 18.84 -16.84 -3.15
CA LEU A 161 20.26 -16.69 -2.76
C LEU A 161 20.95 -18.01 -2.44
N ASN A 162 20.22 -18.99 -1.90
CA ASN A 162 20.81 -20.21 -1.37
C ASN A 162 20.39 -21.50 -2.08
N LYS A 163 19.26 -21.50 -2.79
CA LYS A 163 18.74 -22.64 -3.55
C LYS A 163 17.78 -22.20 -4.65
N ASP A 164 17.53 -23.09 -5.60
CA ASP A 164 16.46 -22.91 -6.57
C ASP A 164 15.12 -22.75 -5.85
N ALA A 165 14.30 -21.80 -6.31
CA ALA A 165 13.00 -21.52 -5.73
C ALA A 165 11.95 -21.36 -6.81
N LYS A 166 10.77 -21.93 -6.56
CA LYS A 166 9.57 -21.62 -7.33
C LYS A 166 8.93 -20.38 -6.72
N ILE A 167 8.88 -19.30 -7.48
CA ILE A 167 8.27 -18.03 -7.08
C ILE A 167 6.99 -17.84 -7.88
N VAL A 168 5.88 -17.56 -7.19
CA VAL A 168 4.59 -17.30 -7.79
C VAL A 168 4.12 -15.91 -7.36
N TYR A 169 3.99 -15.01 -8.34
CA TYR A 169 3.41 -13.68 -8.15
C TYR A 169 1.90 -13.74 -8.40
N LYS A 170 1.13 -13.17 -7.48
CA LYS A 170 -0.33 -13.09 -7.54
C LYS A 170 -0.75 -11.63 -7.36
N PRO A 171 -0.53 -10.76 -8.37
CA PRO A 171 -1.01 -9.39 -8.32
C PRO A 171 -2.53 -9.35 -8.22
N TYR A 172 -3.04 -8.39 -7.45
CA TYR A 172 -4.46 -8.20 -7.24
C TYR A 172 -4.82 -6.72 -7.00
N ILE A 173 -6.09 -6.43 -7.25
CA ILE A 173 -6.74 -5.18 -6.88
C ILE A 173 -7.92 -5.50 -5.98
N ASP A 174 -8.17 -4.67 -4.98
CA ASP A 174 -9.18 -4.95 -3.97
C ASP A 174 -10.02 -3.72 -3.61
N ALA A 175 -11.33 -3.79 -3.84
CA ALA A 175 -12.29 -2.78 -3.42
C ALA A 175 -12.95 -3.08 -2.06
N GLY A 176 -12.58 -4.19 -1.41
CA GLY A 176 -13.02 -4.60 -0.08
C GLY A 176 -12.37 -3.85 1.08
N VAL A 177 -11.67 -2.74 0.80
CA VAL A 177 -10.94 -1.94 1.80
C VAL A 177 -11.84 -1.33 2.87
N THR A 178 -11.30 -1.21 4.08
CA THR A 178 -11.93 -0.54 5.22
C THR A 178 -11.19 0.75 5.57
N ASN A 179 -11.82 1.63 6.33
CA ASN A 179 -11.20 2.85 6.84
C ASN A 179 -11.08 2.71 8.36
N GLU A 180 -9.86 2.84 8.91
CA GLU A 180 -9.62 2.68 10.35
C GLU A 180 -10.35 3.72 11.20
N ASP A 181 -10.62 4.91 10.65
CA ASP A 181 -11.26 6.02 11.34
C ASP A 181 -12.78 6.10 11.13
N ALA A 182 -13.42 5.04 10.62
CA ALA A 182 -14.87 5.02 10.40
C ALA A 182 -15.65 5.23 11.71
N ASN A 183 -16.57 6.20 11.77
CA ASN A 183 -17.28 6.54 13.01
C ASN A 183 -18.18 5.40 13.54
N TRP A 184 -18.60 4.50 12.65
CA TRP A 184 -19.64 3.48 12.88
C TRP A 184 -19.30 2.10 12.25
N GLU A 185 -18.02 1.81 11.97
CA GLU A 185 -17.58 0.55 11.31
C GLU A 185 -18.30 0.27 9.96
N GLU A 186 -18.77 1.32 9.29
CA GLU A 186 -19.46 1.23 8.00
C GLU A 186 -18.46 0.95 6.88
N LYS A 187 -18.83 0.07 5.93
CA LYS A 187 -18.17 0.02 4.62
C LYS A 187 -18.54 1.26 3.83
N PHE A 188 -17.56 1.84 3.13
CA PHE A 188 -17.80 3.02 2.30
C PHE A 188 -17.97 2.71 0.82
N TRP A 189 -17.52 1.54 0.38
CA TRP A 189 -17.55 1.09 -1.01
C TRP A 189 -18.55 -0.04 -1.25
N GLU A 190 -19.28 0.07 -2.34
CA GLU A 190 -20.12 -0.95 -2.95
C GLU A 190 -19.40 -1.47 -4.22
N PRO A 191 -18.89 -2.72 -4.25
CA PRO A 191 -18.38 -3.32 -5.46
C PRO A 191 -19.50 -3.50 -6.49
N LEU A 192 -19.34 -2.95 -7.69
CA LEU A 192 -20.33 -3.01 -8.76
C LEU A 192 -19.97 -4.04 -9.84
N GLU A 193 -18.70 -4.08 -10.25
CA GLU A 193 -18.25 -4.94 -11.34
C GLU A 193 -16.82 -5.42 -11.09
N VAL A 194 -16.55 -6.69 -11.40
CA VAL A 194 -15.20 -7.28 -11.39
C VAL A 194 -14.97 -7.97 -12.72
N LYS A 195 -13.86 -7.66 -13.38
CA LYS A 195 -13.39 -8.37 -14.59
C LYS A 195 -11.99 -8.89 -14.35
N LYS A 196 -11.73 -10.10 -14.84
CA LYS A 196 -10.43 -10.78 -14.72
C LYS A 196 -10.05 -11.33 -16.09
N GLY A 197 -8.87 -10.95 -16.56
CA GLY A 197 -8.17 -11.55 -17.69
C GLY A 197 -6.99 -12.38 -17.21
N THR A 198 -6.11 -12.78 -18.12
CA THR A 198 -4.90 -13.55 -17.78
C THR A 198 -3.88 -12.70 -17.02
N ASN A 199 -3.64 -11.49 -17.48
CA ASN A 199 -2.61 -10.56 -16.98
C ASN A 199 -3.21 -9.17 -16.69
N GLU A 200 -4.52 -9.11 -16.48
CA GLU A 200 -5.24 -7.88 -16.25
C GLU A 200 -6.45 -8.12 -15.35
N ALA A 201 -6.82 -7.11 -14.57
CA ALA A 201 -8.05 -7.14 -13.78
C ALA A 201 -8.61 -5.74 -13.60
N PHE A 202 -9.93 -5.67 -13.41
CA PHE A 202 -10.67 -4.44 -13.13
C PHE A 202 -11.60 -4.66 -11.96
N VAL A 203 -11.69 -3.67 -11.07
CA VAL A 203 -12.77 -3.58 -10.08
C VAL A 203 -13.37 -2.19 -10.15
N THR A 204 -14.69 -2.13 -10.36
CA THR A 204 -15.46 -0.90 -10.28
C THR A 204 -16.23 -0.89 -8.97
N ALA A 205 -16.05 0.15 -8.16
CA ALA A 205 -16.74 0.34 -6.91
C ALA A 205 -17.38 1.73 -6.84
N GLN A 206 -18.44 1.85 -6.05
CA GLN A 206 -19.15 3.10 -5.84
C GLN A 206 -19.23 3.44 -4.36
N THR A 207 -19.05 4.70 -3.99
CA THR A 207 -19.27 5.14 -2.62
C THR A 207 -20.76 5.14 -2.27
N PHE A 208 -21.17 4.62 -1.11
CA PHE A 208 -22.60 4.48 -0.77
C PHE A 208 -23.40 5.80 -0.70
N LYS A 209 -22.81 6.91 -0.24
CA LYS A 209 -23.54 8.18 0.01
C LYS A 209 -23.33 9.22 -1.07
N THR A 210 -22.13 9.32 -1.63
CA THR A 210 -21.76 10.33 -2.63
C THR A 210 -21.83 9.81 -4.06
N HIS A 211 -22.01 8.50 -4.25
CA HIS A 211 -22.11 7.84 -5.55
C HIS A 211 -20.93 8.11 -6.50
N PHE A 212 -19.76 8.49 -5.98
CA PHE A 212 -18.53 8.48 -6.76
C PHE A 212 -18.25 7.05 -7.22
N LYS A 213 -17.95 6.89 -8.51
CA LYS A 213 -17.57 5.62 -9.12
C LYS A 213 -16.08 5.63 -9.42
N VAL A 214 -15.38 4.61 -8.94
CA VAL A 214 -13.95 4.41 -9.17
C VAL A 214 -13.76 3.05 -9.80
N THR A 215 -13.01 3.02 -10.91
CA THR A 215 -12.53 1.79 -11.53
C THR A 215 -11.04 1.70 -11.32
N THR A 216 -10.60 0.70 -10.56
CA THR A 216 -9.19 0.37 -10.42
C THR A 216 -8.85 -0.72 -11.43
N PHE A 217 -7.72 -0.56 -12.10
CA PHE A 217 -7.22 -1.47 -13.11
C PHE A 217 -5.80 -1.90 -12.78
N MET A 218 -5.46 -3.14 -13.08
CA MET A 218 -4.09 -3.63 -13.09
C MET A 218 -3.79 -4.34 -14.40
N HIS A 219 -2.53 -4.25 -14.82
CA HIS A 219 -1.92 -5.09 -15.84
C HIS A 219 -0.55 -5.56 -15.33
N ASN A 220 -0.20 -6.81 -15.56
CA ASN A 220 1.08 -7.38 -15.11
C ASN A 220 1.79 -8.14 -16.23
N THR A 221 3.13 -8.12 -16.18
CA THR A 221 4.01 -8.90 -17.05
C THR A 221 5.16 -9.43 -16.22
N ILE A 222 5.58 -10.69 -16.48
CA ILE A 222 6.77 -11.32 -15.88
C ILE A 222 7.86 -11.37 -16.93
#